data_AF-A0A9W6Z5A0-F1
#
_entry.id   AF-A0A9W6Z5A0-F1
#
_cell.length_a   1.000
_cell.length_b   1.000
_cell.length_c   1.000
_cell.angle_alpha   90.00
_cell.angle_beta   90.00
_cell.angle_gamma   90.00
#
_symmetry.space_group_name_H-M   'P 1'
#
loop_
_entity.id
_entity.type
_entity.pdbx_description
1 polymer ?
#
loop_
_entity_poly.entity_id
_entity_poly.type
_entity_poly.pdbx_seq_one_letter_code
_entity_poly.pdbx_strand_id
1 'polypeptide(L)'
;MSREDSVYLAKLAEQAERYEEMVENMKAVASSGQELSVEERNLLSVAFKNVIGARRASWRIVSSIEQKEEAKGNETQVTLIREYRSKIEKELSNICDDILNVLTQHLIPSAQSGESKVFYYKMKGDYHRYLAEFAVLL
;
A
#
# COMPACT_ATOMS: atom_id res chain seq x y z
N MET A 1 18.59 -12.15 8.38
CA MET A 1 18.99 -10.94 7.63
C MET A 1 19.08 -9.80 8.62
N SER A 2 20.15 -9.01 8.61
CA SER A 2 20.26 -7.87 9.53
C SER A 2 19.34 -6.71 9.10
N ARG A 3 19.13 -5.74 9.99
CA ARG A 3 18.41 -4.49 9.66
C ARG A 3 19.12 -3.75 8.52
N GLU A 4 20.45 -3.69 8.56
CA GLU A 4 21.28 -3.03 7.56
C GLU A 4 21.19 -3.72 6.20
N ASP A 5 21.21 -5.07 6.16
CA ASP A 5 21.00 -5.83 4.92
C ASP A 5 19.62 -5.53 4.32
N SER A 6 18.59 -5.48 5.17
CA SER A 6 17.21 -5.21 4.72
C SER A 6 17.09 -3.80 4.14
N VAL A 7 17.71 -2.80 4.77
CA VAL A 7 17.75 -1.42 4.23
C VAL A 7 18.51 -1.37 2.92
N TYR A 8 19.65 -2.06 2.81
CA TYR A 8 20.44 -2.11 1.58
C TYR A 8 19.64 -2.76 0.42
N LEU A 9 18.99 -3.89 0.67
CA LEU A 9 18.13 -4.56 -0.30
C LEU A 9 16.91 -3.72 -0.69
N ALA A 10 16.32 -2.97 0.25
CA ALA A 10 15.24 -2.04 -0.07
C ALA A 10 15.71 -0.93 -1.03
N LYS A 11 16.92 -0.39 -0.84
CA LYS A 11 17.51 0.59 -1.77
C LYS A 11 17.77 -0.02 -3.15
N LEU A 12 18.28 -1.25 -3.23
CA LEU A 12 18.44 -1.95 -4.51
C LEU A 12 17.09 -2.20 -5.20
N ALA A 13 16.08 -2.62 -4.44
CA ALA A 13 14.73 -2.83 -4.94
C ALA A 13 14.09 -1.54 -5.46
N GLU A 14 14.33 -0.41 -4.78
CA GLU A 14 13.89 0.92 -5.26
C GLU A 14 14.52 1.26 -6.61
N GLN A 15 15.85 1.10 -6.76
CA GLN A 15 16.55 1.36 -8.02
C GLN A 15 16.11 0.43 -9.16
N ALA A 16 15.66 -0.77 -8.83
CA ALA A 16 15.13 -1.75 -9.78
C ALA A 16 13.61 -1.65 -9.99
N GLU A 17 12.93 -0.67 -9.37
CA GLU A 17 11.48 -0.50 -9.36
C GLU A 17 10.70 -1.74 -8.87
N ARG A 18 11.35 -2.61 -8.08
CA ARG A 18 10.75 -3.82 -7.48
C ARG A 18 10.11 -3.49 -6.13
N TYR A 19 9.08 -2.63 -6.16
CA TYR A 19 8.49 -2.06 -4.94
C TYR A 19 7.83 -3.08 -4.00
N GLU A 20 7.42 -4.26 -4.50
CA GLU A 20 6.89 -5.34 -3.65
C GLU A 20 7.98 -5.91 -2.73
N GLU A 21 9.16 -6.21 -3.26
CA GLU A 21 10.32 -6.61 -2.45
C GLU A 21 10.82 -5.48 -1.56
N MET A 22 10.73 -4.23 -2.03
CA MET A 22 11.04 -3.08 -1.19
C MET A 22 10.12 -3.03 0.04
N VAL A 23 8.83 -3.34 -0.13
CA VAL A 23 7.88 -3.46 0.99
C VAL A 23 8.29 -4.58 1.94
N GLU A 24 8.61 -5.77 1.43
CA GLU A 24 9.03 -6.92 2.26
C GLU A 24 10.25 -6.58 3.14
N ASN A 25 11.29 -5.98 2.54
CA ASN A 25 12.49 -5.57 3.27
C ASN A 25 12.19 -4.48 4.31
N MET A 26 11.41 -3.46 3.95
CA MET A 26 11.10 -2.37 4.88
C MET A 26 10.15 -2.79 6.01
N LYS A 27 9.32 -3.82 5.81
CA LYS A 27 8.56 -4.46 6.89
C LYS A 27 9.47 -5.16 7.88
N ALA A 28 10.48 -5.88 7.41
CA ALA A 28 11.47 -6.50 8.31
C ALA A 28 12.21 -5.45 9.15
N VAL A 29 12.56 -4.31 8.56
CA VAL A 29 13.15 -3.17 9.29
C VAL A 29 12.17 -2.62 10.33
N ALA A 30 10.90 -2.38 9.96
CA ALA A 30 9.87 -1.86 10.85
C ALA A 30 9.57 -2.79 12.04
N SER A 31 9.62 -4.11 11.85
CA SER A 31 9.38 -5.11 12.89
C SER A 31 10.59 -5.36 13.82
N SER A 32 11.72 -4.66 13.64
CA SER A 32 12.92 -4.81 14.47
C SER A 32 12.79 -4.22 15.89
N GLY A 33 11.67 -3.54 16.21
CA GLY A 33 11.39 -2.98 17.53
C GLY A 33 12.18 -1.72 17.87
N GLN A 34 12.87 -1.14 16.88
CA GLN A 34 13.64 0.08 17.02
C GLN A 34 12.99 1.21 16.21
N GLU A 35 13.15 2.46 16.67
CA GLU A 35 12.63 3.61 15.93
C GLU A 35 13.32 3.72 14.54
N LEU A 36 12.53 4.06 13.53
CA LEU A 36 13.06 4.29 12.19
C LEU A 36 13.72 5.67 12.09
N SER A 37 14.92 5.68 11.50
CA SER A 37 15.54 6.91 11.03
C SER A 37 14.67 7.59 9.96
N VAL A 38 14.98 8.85 9.66
CA VAL A 38 14.29 9.61 8.60
C VAL A 38 14.41 8.90 7.25
N GLU A 39 15.59 8.36 6.92
CA GLU A 39 15.82 7.64 5.68
C GLU A 39 14.95 6.37 5.59
N GLU A 40 14.95 5.53 6.61
CA GLU A 40 14.16 4.30 6.63
C GLU A 40 12.66 4.58 6.59
N ARG A 41 12.22 5.63 7.29
CA ARG A 41 10.82 6.07 7.25
C ARG A 41 10.40 6.50 5.84
N ASN A 42 11.29 7.19 5.13
CA ASN A 42 11.06 7.58 3.75
C ASN A 42 11.03 6.36 2.81
N LEU A 43 11.98 5.42 2.94
CA LEU A 43 12.00 4.18 2.16
C LEU A 43 10.71 3.38 2.34
N LEU A 44 10.25 3.19 3.58
CA LEU A 44 8.98 2.52 3.86
C LEU A 44 7.81 3.24 3.17
N SER A 45 7.78 4.58 3.24
CA SER A 45 6.72 5.34 2.58
C SER A 45 6.76 5.24 1.08
N VAL A 46 7.94 5.26 0.46
CA VAL A 46 8.09 5.16 -1.00
C VAL A 46 7.65 3.78 -1.47
N ALA A 47 8.08 2.72 -0.78
CA ALA A 47 7.73 1.34 -1.09
C ALA A 47 6.20 1.14 -1.18
N PHE A 48 5.50 1.44 -0.09
CA PHE A 48 4.06 1.23 -0.05
C PHE A 48 3.28 2.21 -0.95
N LYS A 49 3.74 3.46 -1.12
CA LYS A 49 3.09 4.43 -2.02
C LYS A 49 3.12 3.97 -3.48
N ASN A 50 4.23 3.40 -3.94
CA ASN A 50 4.32 2.89 -5.31
C ASN A 50 3.43 1.67 -5.51
N VAL A 51 3.48 0.71 -4.57
CA VAL A 51 2.63 -0.49 -4.58
C VAL A 51 1.13 -0.14 -4.61
N ILE A 52 0.65 0.69 -3.68
CA ILE A 52 -0.76 1.10 -3.66
C ILE A 52 -1.12 1.99 -4.85
N GLY A 53 -0.19 2.83 -5.32
CA GLY A 53 -0.37 3.71 -6.46
C GLY A 53 -0.68 2.95 -7.74
N ALA A 54 0.13 1.92 -8.04
CA ALA A 54 -0.08 1.05 -9.18
C ALA A 54 -1.46 0.35 -9.13
N ARG A 55 -1.83 -0.21 -7.97
CA ARG A 55 -3.11 -0.93 -7.81
C ARG A 55 -4.31 0.01 -7.92
N ARG A 56 -4.23 1.23 -7.38
CA ARG A 56 -5.27 2.25 -7.51
C ARG A 56 -5.44 2.72 -8.95
N ALA A 57 -4.35 2.84 -9.71
CA ALA A 57 -4.42 3.18 -11.13
C ALA A 57 -5.15 2.08 -11.92
N SER A 58 -4.79 0.81 -11.70
CA SER A 58 -5.47 -0.34 -12.30
C SER A 58 -6.96 -0.38 -11.96
N TRP A 59 -7.31 -0.19 -10.68
CA TRP A 59 -8.71 -0.17 -10.24
C TRP A 59 -9.54 0.92 -10.93
N ARG A 60 -9.00 2.14 -11.07
CA ARG A 60 -9.70 3.23 -11.78
C ARG A 60 -9.94 2.92 -13.25
N ILE A 61 -8.94 2.35 -13.93
CA ILE A 61 -9.05 1.97 -15.34
C ILE A 61 -10.15 0.93 -15.50
N VAL A 62 -10.12 -0.14 -14.70
CA VAL A 62 -11.10 -1.22 -14.76
C VAL A 62 -12.52 -0.72 -14.42
N SER A 63 -12.65 0.11 -13.40
CA SER A 63 -13.94 0.72 -13.03
C SER A 63 -14.51 1.60 -14.15
N SER A 64 -13.65 2.34 -14.87
CA SER A 64 -14.08 3.14 -16.03
C SER A 64 -14.50 2.27 -17.22
N ILE A 65 -13.84 1.14 -17.43
CA ILE A 65 -14.22 0.17 -18.48
C ILE A 65 -15.57 -0.47 -18.11
N GLU A 66 -15.78 -0.86 -16.86
CA GLU A 66 -17.06 -1.39 -16.37
C GLU A 66 -18.22 -0.45 -16.69
N GLN A 67 -18.11 0.83 -16.30
CA GLN A 67 -19.14 1.85 -16.55
C GLN A 67 -19.44 2.03 -18.04
N LYS A 68 -18.43 1.96 -18.91
CA LYS A 68 -18.60 2.07 -20.36
C LYS A 68 -19.31 0.86 -20.96
N GLU A 69 -19.03 -0.35 -20.48
CA GLU A 69 -19.67 -1.57 -20.95
C GLU A 69 -21.09 -1.71 -20.40
N GLU A 70 -21.33 -1.25 -19.18
CA GLU A 70 -22.66 -1.16 -18.58
C GLU A 70 -23.57 -0.22 -19.37
N ALA A 71 -23.05 0.96 -19.76
CA ALA A 71 -23.78 1.91 -20.60
C ALA A 71 -24.14 1.37 -22.00
N LYS A 72 -23.45 0.33 -22.49
CA LYS A 72 -23.75 -0.34 -23.77
C LYS A 72 -24.73 -1.52 -23.60
N GLY A 73 -25.05 -1.93 -22.37
CA GLY A 73 -25.87 -3.11 -22.10
C GLY A 73 -25.12 -4.45 -22.28
N ASN A 74 -23.79 -4.45 -22.20
CA ASN A 74 -22.97 -5.65 -22.41
C ASN A 74 -22.87 -6.50 -21.13
N GLU A 75 -23.99 -7.08 -20.68
CA GLU A 75 -24.12 -7.73 -19.37
C GLU A 75 -23.08 -8.83 -19.09
N THR A 76 -22.77 -9.65 -20.10
CA THR A 76 -21.76 -10.72 -19.96
C THR A 76 -20.37 -10.16 -19.69
N GLN A 77 -19.96 -9.12 -20.42
CA GLN A 77 -18.67 -8.46 -20.25
C GLN A 77 -18.60 -7.73 -18.92
N VAL A 78 -19.69 -7.04 -18.53
CA VAL A 78 -19.79 -6.36 -17.23
C VAL A 78 -19.57 -7.34 -16.08
N THR A 79 -20.14 -8.55 -16.16
CA THR A 79 -19.94 -9.58 -15.14
C THR A 79 -18.46 -9.98 -15.02
N LEU A 80 -17.78 -10.24 -16.14
CA LEU A 80 -16.34 -10.56 -16.15
C LEU A 80 -15.49 -9.41 -15.61
N ILE A 81 -15.83 -8.16 -15.95
CA ILE A 81 -15.13 -6.97 -15.48
C ILE A 81 -15.30 -6.79 -13.97
N ARG A 82 -16.50 -7.02 -13.44
CA ARG A 82 -16.78 -6.95 -11.99
C ARG A 82 -15.96 -7.95 -11.18
N GLU A 83 -15.88 -9.19 -11.66
CA GLU A 83 -15.05 -10.23 -11.03
C GLU A 83 -13.57 -9.80 -10.99
N TYR A 84 -13.06 -9.26 -12.10
CA TYR A 84 -11.69 -8.78 -12.17
C TYR A 84 -11.46 -7.54 -11.28
N ARG A 85 -12.41 -6.60 -11.23
CA ARG A 85 -12.37 -5.43 -10.35
C ARG A 85 -12.32 -5.86 -8.88
N SER A 86 -13.14 -6.84 -8.48
CA SER A 86 -13.17 -7.38 -7.12
C SER A 86 -11.83 -8.00 -6.71
N LYS A 87 -11.12 -8.66 -7.64
CA LYS A 87 -9.75 -9.12 -7.38
C LYS A 87 -8.80 -7.96 -7.05
N ILE A 88 -8.86 -6.87 -7.80
CA ILE A 88 -8.03 -5.68 -7.55
C ILE A 88 -8.41 -5.02 -6.21
N GLU A 89 -9.71 -4.95 -5.87
CA GLU A 89 -10.18 -4.42 -4.58
C GLU A 89 -9.65 -5.25 -3.40
N LYS A 90 -9.59 -6.57 -3.55
CA LYS A 90 -8.97 -7.45 -2.54
C LYS A 90 -7.47 -7.19 -2.41
N GLU A 91 -6.75 -7.02 -3.51
CA GLU A 91 -5.33 -6.65 -3.49
C GLU A 91 -5.10 -5.29 -2.81
N LEU A 92 -5.92 -4.29 -3.12
CA LEU A 92 -5.90 -2.97 -2.47
C LEU A 92 -6.15 -3.06 -0.97
N SER A 93 -7.16 -3.84 -0.57
CA SER A 93 -7.50 -4.07 0.85
C SER A 93 -6.32 -4.70 1.58
N ASN A 94 -5.74 -5.76 1.02
CA ASN A 94 -4.59 -6.44 1.61
C ASN A 94 -3.39 -5.50 1.80
N ILE A 95 -3.10 -4.64 0.81
CA ILE A 95 -1.99 -3.66 0.92
C ILE A 95 -2.27 -2.65 2.03
N CYS A 96 -3.50 -2.15 2.13
CA CYS A 96 -3.89 -1.21 3.18
C CYS A 96 -3.81 -1.86 4.57
N ASP A 97 -4.36 -3.07 4.72
CA ASP A 97 -4.33 -3.81 5.98
C ASP A 97 -2.88 -4.09 6.42
N ASP A 98 -2.00 -4.43 5.47
CA ASP A 98 -0.60 -4.72 5.75
C ASP A 98 0.13 -3.52 6.39
N ILE A 99 0.06 -2.33 5.77
CA ILE A 99 0.68 -1.13 6.34
C ILE A 99 -0.02 -0.65 7.61
N LEU A 100 -1.35 -0.78 7.71
CA LEU A 100 -2.08 -0.43 8.92
C LEU A 100 -1.64 -1.32 10.10
N ASN A 101 -1.39 -2.61 9.86
CA ASN A 101 -0.83 -3.52 10.86
C ASN A 101 0.59 -3.10 11.26
N VAL A 102 1.48 -2.83 10.30
CA VAL A 102 2.85 -2.35 10.59
C VAL A 102 2.84 -1.06 11.41
N LEU A 103 1.98 -0.11 11.05
CA LEU A 103 1.84 1.17 11.76
C LEU A 103 1.36 0.96 13.20
N THR A 104 0.31 0.16 13.39
CA THR A 104 -0.32 -0.01 14.70
C THR A 104 0.47 -0.91 15.65
N GLN A 105 1.11 -1.97 15.13
CA GLN A 105 1.83 -2.94 15.95
C GLN A 105 3.28 -2.51 16.23
N HIS A 106 3.93 -1.77 15.33
CA HIS A 106 5.37 -1.51 15.42
C HIS A 106 5.72 -0.02 15.46
N LEU A 107 5.24 0.77 14.49
CA LEU A 107 5.81 2.11 14.25
C LEU A 107 5.23 3.19 15.15
N ILE A 108 3.91 3.23 15.34
CA ILE A 108 3.25 4.19 16.24
C ILE A 108 3.69 3.97 17.69
N PRO A 109 3.73 2.72 18.22
CA PRO A 109 4.24 2.47 19.58
C PRO A 109 5.71 2.85 19.78
N SER A 110 6.56 2.68 18.75
CA SER A 110 7.99 2.97 18.82
C SER A 110 8.36 4.43 18.56
N ALA A 111 7.39 5.28 18.16
CA ALA A 111 7.65 6.67 17.79
C ALA A 111 7.91 7.55 19.02
N GLN A 112 9.10 8.14 19.12
CA GLN A 112 9.49 8.97 20.26
C GLN A 112 9.26 10.46 19.96
N SER A 113 9.62 10.89 18.75
CA SER A 113 9.52 12.30 18.33
C SER A 113 8.10 12.70 17.89
N GLY A 114 7.78 14.00 17.97
CA GLY A 114 6.54 14.53 17.40
C GLY A 114 6.46 14.35 15.88
N GLU A 115 7.60 14.47 15.19
CA GLU A 115 7.69 14.30 13.73
C GLU A 115 7.36 12.87 13.30
N SER A 116 7.94 11.86 13.96
CA SER A 116 7.66 10.44 13.68
C SER A 116 6.19 10.11 13.94
N LYS A 117 5.62 10.59 15.05
CA LYS A 117 4.19 10.41 15.36
C LYS A 117 3.29 11.01 14.27
N VAL A 118 3.50 12.28 13.91
CA VAL A 118 2.70 12.95 12.86
C VAL A 118 2.81 12.21 11.54
N PHE A 119 4.02 11.79 11.16
CA PHE A 119 4.25 11.03 9.94
C PHE A 119 3.42 9.74 9.91
N TYR A 120 3.46 8.94 10.97
CA TYR A 120 2.75 7.67 11.03
C TYR A 120 1.23 7.83 11.09
N TYR A 121 0.71 8.80 11.84
CA TYR A 121 -0.73 9.08 11.87
C TYR A 121 -1.24 9.63 10.54
N LYS A 122 -0.47 10.48 9.86
CA LYS A 122 -0.77 10.91 8.49
C LYS A 122 -0.86 9.71 7.56
N MET A 123 0.14 8.83 7.60
CA MET A 123 0.16 7.63 6.77
C MET A 123 -1.03 6.71 7.08
N LYS A 124 -1.37 6.49 8.35
CA LYS A 124 -2.56 5.74 8.77
C LYS A 124 -3.84 6.33 8.16
N GLY A 125 -3.98 7.66 8.22
CA GLY A 125 -5.11 8.37 7.59
C GLY A 125 -5.15 8.19 6.07
N ASP A 126 -4.00 8.25 5.39
CA ASP A 126 -3.91 8.03 3.95
C ASP A 126 -4.40 6.63 3.54
N TYR A 127 -4.03 5.58 4.28
CA TYR A 127 -4.45 4.21 3.97
C TYR A 127 -5.92 3.93 4.31
N HIS A 128 -6.46 4.50 5.39
CA HIS A 128 -7.91 4.46 5.60
C HIS A 128 -8.68 5.22 4.52
N ARG A 129 -8.14 6.36 4.04
CA ARG A 129 -8.71 7.08 2.91
C ARG A 129 -8.70 6.22 1.65
N TYR A 130 -7.63 5.48 1.38
CA TYR A 130 -7.59 4.55 0.24
C TYR A 130 -8.62 3.43 0.36
N LEU A 131 -8.80 2.82 1.54
CA LEU A 131 -9.89 1.84 1.77
C LEU A 131 -11.27 2.44 1.45
N ALA A 132 -11.51 3.67 1.89
CA ALA A 132 -12.78 4.36 1.65
C ALA A 132 -13.04 4.69 0.16
N GLU A 133 -12.01 4.77 -0.70
CA GLU A 133 -12.18 5.07 -2.13
C GLU A 133 -12.96 3.98 -2.87
N PHE A 134 -12.86 2.72 -2.44
CA PHE A 134 -13.48 1.57 -3.13
C PHE A 134 -14.46 0.78 -2.24
N ALA A 135 -14.51 1.06 -0.93
CA ALA A 135 -15.49 0.44 -0.03
C ALA A 135 -16.95 0.78 -0.32
N VAL A 136 -17.23 1.81 -1.14
CA VAL A 136 -18.60 2.28 -1.48
C VAL A 136 -19.28 1.38 -2.54
N LEU A 137 -18.60 0.34 -3.05
CA LEU A 137 -19.12 -0.56 -4.08
C LEU A 137 -19.49 -1.97 -3.56
N LEU A 138 -19.53 -2.16 -2.24
CA LEU A 138 -20.12 -3.32 -1.55
C LEU A 138 -21.54 -3.00 -1.08
#